data_AF-A0A9C7USN7-F1
#
_entry.id   AF-A0A9C7USN7-F1
#
_cell.length_a   1.000
_cell.length_b   1.000
_cell.length_c   1.000
_cell.angle_alpha   90.00
_cell.angle_beta   90.00
_cell.angle_gamma   90.00
#
_symmetry.space_group_name_H-M   'P 1'
#
loop_
_entity.id
_entity.type
_entity.pdbx_description
1 polymer ?
#
loop_
_entity_poly.entity_id
_entity_poly.type
_entity_poly.pdbx_seq_one_letter_code
_entity_poly.pdbx_strand_id
1 'polypeptide(L)'
;MERDRARLKGILKAGKLPKLAVFDLDYTIWAFWNDCTAGPPYRRESSSTIADRSGELLHMYPQSRMILEEFQSEGVKIGFASRSPVPKWTRKVVEVFDLLSIVNNLCEIYPGSKEPHFISLQKKTCVAFDEMIFFDDDSVLLASIAQEDSMLMKLKNASKRTEKGELKLAESG
;
A
#
# COMPACT_ATOMS: atom_id res chain seq x y z
N MET A 1 7.04 14.25 -5.16
CA MET A 1 6.02 13.94 -6.20
C MET A 1 6.68 13.42 -7.48
N GLU A 2 7.22 14.26 -8.38
CA GLU A 2 7.78 13.77 -9.67
C GLU A 2 8.99 12.83 -9.52
N ARG A 3 9.91 13.16 -8.61
CA ARG A 3 11.06 12.31 -8.27
C ARG A 3 10.64 10.94 -7.74
N ASP A 4 9.63 10.91 -6.86
CA ASP A 4 9.14 9.68 -6.24
C ASP A 4 8.43 8.80 -7.28
N ARG A 5 7.68 9.43 -8.20
CA ARG A 5 7.03 8.76 -9.31
C ARG A 5 8.05 8.13 -10.27
N ALA A 6 9.08 8.88 -10.66
CA ALA A 6 10.15 8.36 -11.51
C ALA A 6 10.88 7.19 -10.86
N ARG A 7 11.09 7.25 -9.54
CA ARG A 7 11.68 6.16 -8.78
C ARG A 7 10.77 4.93 -8.71
N LEU A 8 9.48 5.11 -8.43
CA LEU A 8 8.51 4.02 -8.42
C LEU A 8 8.46 3.32 -9.78
N LYS A 9 8.40 4.09 -10.88
CA LYS A 9 8.52 3.56 -12.25
C LYS A 9 9.79 2.73 -12.44
N GLY A 10 10.93 3.21 -11.95
CA GLY A 10 12.19 2.48 -11.99
C GLY A 10 12.11 1.14 -11.26
N ILE A 11 11.54 1.12 -10.06
CA ILE A 11 11.35 -0.10 -9.25
C ILE A 11 10.41 -1.08 -9.97
N LEU A 12 9.27 -0.58 -10.45
CA LEU A 12 8.27 -1.36 -11.16
C LEU A 12 8.84 -2.00 -12.44
N LYS A 13 9.73 -1.30 -13.16
CA LYS A 13 10.36 -1.78 -14.40
C LYS A 13 11.61 -2.64 -14.19
N ALA A 14 12.18 -2.65 -12.99
CA ALA A 14 13.38 -3.44 -12.69
C ALA A 14 13.11 -4.96 -12.62
N GLY A 15 11.84 -5.37 -12.55
CA GLY A 15 11.43 -6.78 -12.49
C GLY A 15 10.21 -7.07 -13.35
N LYS A 16 9.78 -8.33 -13.34
CA LYS A 16 8.51 -8.73 -13.97
C LYS A 16 7.36 -8.18 -13.12
N LEU A 17 6.55 -7.31 -13.71
CA LEU A 17 5.38 -6.75 -13.03
C LEU A 17 4.35 -7.84 -12.68
N PRO A 18 3.67 -7.73 -11.53
CA PRO A 18 2.54 -8.56 -11.19
C PRO A 18 1.38 -8.26 -12.15
N LYS A 19 0.47 -9.22 -12.34
CA LYS A 19 -0.76 -8.99 -13.09
C LYS A 19 -1.86 -8.38 -12.21
N LEU A 20 -1.76 -8.53 -10.90
CA LEU A 20 -2.66 -7.93 -9.91
C LEU A 20 -1.89 -7.47 -8.67
N ALA A 21 -2.03 -6.21 -8.29
CA ALA A 21 -1.58 -5.66 -7.03
C ALA A 21 -2.78 -5.53 -6.06
N VAL A 22 -2.72 -6.23 -4.93
CA VAL A 22 -3.76 -6.19 -3.90
C VAL A 22 -3.26 -5.38 -2.72
N PHE A 23 -4.09 -4.49 -2.19
CA PHE A 23 -3.77 -3.65 -1.04
C PHE A 23 -4.77 -3.91 0.09
N ASP A 24 -4.31 -3.94 1.33
CA ASP A 24 -5.17 -3.67 2.48
C ASP A 24 -5.57 -2.18 2.49
N LEU A 25 -6.24 -1.72 3.55
CA LEU A 25 -6.80 -0.38 3.64
C LEU A 25 -6.28 0.36 4.87
N ASP A 26 -6.61 -0.14 6.07
CA ASP A 26 -6.22 0.49 7.32
C ASP A 26 -4.70 0.37 7.49
N TYR A 27 -4.01 1.48 7.76
CA TYR A 27 -2.54 1.59 7.81
C TYR A 27 -1.77 1.18 6.54
N THR A 28 -2.47 0.96 5.43
CA THR A 28 -1.89 0.66 4.11
C THR A 28 -2.17 1.81 3.13
N ILE A 29 -3.43 2.17 2.95
CA ILE A 29 -3.86 3.28 2.09
C ILE A 29 -4.01 4.56 2.90
N TRP A 30 -4.48 4.47 4.14
CA TRP A 30 -4.71 5.60 5.03
C TRP A 30 -4.22 5.33 6.46
N ALA A 31 -4.01 6.40 7.22
CA ALA A 31 -3.34 6.37 8.52
C ALA A 31 -4.30 6.25 9.72
N PHE A 32 -5.34 5.42 9.62
CA PHE A 32 -6.32 5.22 10.69
C PHE A 32 -6.99 3.84 10.59
N TRP A 33 -7.48 3.34 11.72
CA TRP A 33 -8.42 2.22 11.76
C TRP A 33 -9.84 2.76 11.60
N ASN A 34 -10.51 2.42 10.49
CA ASN A 34 -11.83 2.99 10.20
C ASN A 34 -12.91 2.66 11.25
N ASP A 35 -12.82 1.50 11.90
CA ASP A 35 -13.75 1.07 12.96
C ASP A 35 -13.58 1.82 14.29
N CYS A 36 -12.48 2.56 14.46
CA CYS A 36 -12.22 3.40 15.62
C CYS A 36 -12.67 4.86 15.44
N THR A 37 -13.25 5.21 14.28
CA THR A 37 -13.73 6.58 13.97
C THR A 37 -15.17 6.80 14.42
N ALA A 38 -15.64 8.05 14.42
CA ALA A 38 -17.06 8.33 14.67
C ALA A 38 -17.96 7.81 13.53
N GLY A 39 -17.39 7.45 12.38
CA GLY A 39 -18.11 6.88 11.25
C GLY A 39 -18.83 7.93 10.38
N PRO A 40 -19.73 7.50 9.48
CA PRO A 40 -20.38 8.37 8.50
C PRO A 40 -21.39 9.35 9.13
N PRO A 41 -21.76 10.45 8.44
CA PRO A 41 -21.38 10.78 7.08
C PRO A 41 -19.94 11.28 6.98
N TYR A 42 -19.17 10.69 6.06
CA TYR A 42 -17.86 11.20 5.71
C TYR A 42 -18.01 12.33 4.70
N ARG A 43 -17.29 13.44 4.89
CA ARG A 43 -17.23 14.57 3.97
C ARG A 43 -15.82 14.70 3.41
N ARG A 44 -15.71 14.95 2.11
CA ARG A 44 -14.41 15.20 1.48
C ARG A 44 -13.95 16.62 1.80
N GLU A 45 -12.76 16.75 2.38
CA GLU A 45 -12.10 18.04 2.64
C GLU A 45 -11.03 18.31 1.58
N SER A 46 -10.33 17.26 1.11
CA SER A 46 -9.35 17.33 0.02
C SER A 46 -9.24 15.99 -0.71
N SER A 47 -8.31 15.85 -1.66
CA SER A 47 -8.04 14.57 -2.33
C SER A 47 -7.48 13.48 -1.41
N SER A 48 -6.93 13.85 -0.25
CA SER A 48 -6.33 12.95 0.72
C SER A 48 -6.86 13.09 2.14
N THR A 49 -7.87 13.95 2.36
CA THR A 49 -8.45 14.20 3.68
C THR A 49 -9.96 14.14 3.61
N ILE A 50 -10.56 13.42 4.55
CA ILE A 50 -12.01 13.41 4.79
C ILE A 50 -12.28 13.79 6.24
N ALA A 51 -13.47 14.30 6.53
CA ALA A 51 -13.96 14.49 7.89
C ALA A 51 -15.02 13.44 8.21
N ASP A 52 -15.03 12.88 9.42
CA ASP A 52 -16.09 11.99 9.89
C ASP A 52 -17.29 12.75 10.49
N ARG A 53 -18.26 12.03 11.08
CA ARG A 53 -19.45 12.65 11.69
C ARG A 53 -19.12 13.62 12.83
N SER A 54 -18.05 13.39 13.58
CA SER A 54 -17.61 14.26 14.67
C SER A 54 -16.85 15.50 14.17
N GLY A 55 -16.41 15.48 12.90
CA GLY A 55 -15.54 16.50 12.33
C GLY A 55 -14.04 16.18 12.46
N GLU A 56 -13.69 14.99 12.94
CA GLU A 56 -12.30 14.52 12.97
C GLU A 56 -11.78 14.35 11.54
N LEU A 57 -10.56 14.86 11.29
CA LEU A 57 -9.91 14.75 9.99
C LEU A 57 -9.15 13.42 9.89
N LEU A 58 -9.52 12.63 8.89
CA LEU A 58 -8.95 11.34 8.58
C LEU A 58 -8.13 11.45 7.28
N HIS A 59 -6.90 10.94 7.30
CA HIS A 59 -5.92 11.18 6.24
C HIS A 59 -5.52 9.91 5.51
N MET A 60 -5.62 9.95 4.18
CA MET A 60 -4.94 9.01 3.28
C MET A 60 -3.44 9.35 3.26
N TYR A 61 -2.55 8.33 3.15
CA TYR A 61 -1.15 8.64 2.95
C TYR A 61 -0.97 9.42 1.64
N PRO A 62 -0.15 10.50 1.63
CA PRO A 62 -0.01 11.38 0.45
C PRO A 62 0.38 10.64 -0.82
N GLN A 63 1.14 9.54 -0.70
CA GLN A 63 1.64 8.75 -1.82
C GLN A 63 0.67 7.67 -2.31
N SER A 64 -0.35 7.28 -1.52
CA SER A 64 -1.20 6.13 -1.84
C SER A 64 -1.85 6.25 -3.20
N ARG A 65 -2.47 7.41 -3.49
CA ARG A 65 -3.11 7.67 -4.79
C ARG A 65 -2.13 7.55 -5.94
N MET A 66 -0.96 8.17 -5.82
CA MET A 66 0.07 8.13 -6.86
C MET A 66 0.55 6.69 -7.11
N ILE A 67 0.75 5.90 -6.07
CA ILE A 67 1.15 4.50 -6.19
C ILE A 67 0.09 3.69 -6.95
N LEU A 68 -1.19 3.83 -6.57
CA LEU A 68 -2.29 3.14 -7.25
C LEU A 68 -2.39 3.57 -8.72
N GLU A 69 -2.34 4.87 -9.01
CA GLU A 69 -2.39 5.39 -10.38
C GLU A 69 -1.19 4.91 -11.23
N GLU A 70 -0.02 4.74 -10.62
CA GLU A 70 1.16 4.23 -11.32
C GLU A 70 1.02 2.75 -11.72
N PHE A 71 0.55 1.90 -10.79
CA PHE A 71 0.20 0.51 -11.12
C PHE A 71 -0.82 0.43 -12.26
N GLN A 72 -1.86 1.28 -12.20
CA GLN A 72 -2.89 1.35 -13.23
C GLN A 72 -2.29 1.72 -14.59
N SER A 73 -1.37 2.70 -14.61
CA SER A 73 -0.73 3.18 -15.84
C SER A 73 0.23 2.16 -16.48
N GLU A 74 0.83 1.29 -15.68
CA GLU A 74 1.66 0.17 -16.14
C GLU A 74 0.82 -1.09 -16.49
N GLY A 75 -0.51 -0.97 -16.52
CA GLY A 75 -1.44 -2.03 -16.92
C GLY A 75 -1.65 -3.12 -15.86
N VAL A 76 -1.24 -2.88 -14.63
CA VAL A 76 -1.44 -3.81 -13.50
C VAL A 76 -2.85 -3.62 -12.96
N LYS A 77 -3.61 -4.72 -12.82
CA LYS A 77 -4.92 -4.66 -12.14
C LYS A 77 -4.69 -4.35 -10.66
N ILE A 78 -5.62 -3.64 -10.03
CA ILE A 78 -5.51 -3.26 -8.62
C ILE A 78 -6.76 -3.70 -7.90
N GLY A 79 -6.61 -4.25 -6.68
CA GLY A 79 -7.74 -4.59 -5.83
C GLY A 79 -7.51 -4.25 -4.36
N PHE A 80 -8.59 -4.09 -3.62
CA PHE A 80 -8.56 -3.98 -2.16
C PHE A 80 -9.02 -5.27 -1.50
N ALA A 81 -8.34 -5.68 -0.43
CA ALA A 81 -8.70 -6.81 0.41
C ALA A 81 -8.57 -6.41 1.88
N SER A 82 -9.67 -6.00 2.51
CA SER A 82 -9.69 -5.53 3.90
C SER A 82 -10.55 -6.39 4.81
N ARG A 83 -10.06 -6.60 6.03
CA ARG A 83 -10.72 -7.35 7.11
C ARG A 83 -11.60 -6.48 8.01
N SER A 84 -11.86 -5.24 7.63
CA SER A 84 -12.60 -4.28 8.46
C SER A 84 -13.89 -4.88 9.03
N PRO A 85 -14.14 -4.73 10.35
CA PRO A 85 -15.39 -5.15 10.98
C PRO A 85 -16.58 -4.25 10.60
N VAL A 86 -16.32 -3.11 9.96
CA VAL A 86 -17.31 -2.12 9.54
C VAL A 86 -17.34 -1.96 8.00
N PRO A 87 -17.64 -3.02 7.23
CA PRO A 87 -17.44 -3.04 5.78
C PRO A 87 -18.22 -1.95 5.04
N LYS A 88 -19.41 -1.58 5.53
CA LYS A 88 -20.22 -0.48 4.95
C LYS A 88 -19.53 0.88 5.12
N TRP A 89 -18.93 1.13 6.28
CA TRP A 89 -18.22 2.38 6.54
C TRP A 89 -16.94 2.44 5.72
N THR A 90 -16.18 1.34 5.70
CA THR A 90 -14.91 1.29 4.96
C THR A 90 -15.13 1.44 3.47
N ARG A 91 -16.17 0.81 2.88
CA ARG A 91 -16.54 1.06 1.48
C ARG A 91 -16.90 2.53 1.25
N LYS A 92 -17.57 3.17 2.21
CA LYS A 92 -17.90 4.60 2.09
C LYS A 92 -16.66 5.48 2.10
N VAL A 93 -15.64 5.15 2.88
CA VAL A 93 -14.34 5.84 2.85
C VAL A 93 -13.68 5.70 1.48
N VAL A 94 -13.66 4.50 0.89
CA VAL A 94 -13.12 4.25 -0.47
C VAL A 94 -13.88 5.06 -1.53
N GLU A 95 -15.21 5.17 -1.42
CA GLU A 95 -16.04 6.03 -2.28
C GLU A 95 -15.68 7.52 -2.10
N VAL A 96 -15.63 8.01 -0.86
CA VAL A 96 -15.36 9.43 -0.58
C VAL A 96 -13.91 9.81 -0.89
N PHE A 97 -12.98 8.87 -1.00
CA PHE A 97 -11.65 9.12 -1.55
C PHE A 97 -11.55 9.00 -3.08
N ASP A 98 -12.64 8.70 -3.81
CA ASP A 98 -12.64 8.41 -5.27
C ASP A 98 -11.62 7.32 -5.66
N LEU A 99 -11.58 6.22 -4.91
CA LEU A 99 -10.65 5.12 -5.19
C LEU A 99 -11.31 3.97 -5.97
N LEU A 100 -12.65 3.88 -5.98
CA LEU A 100 -13.37 2.80 -6.66
C LEU A 100 -13.07 2.72 -8.17
N SER A 101 -12.92 3.87 -8.83
CA SER A 101 -12.59 3.96 -10.25
C SER A 101 -11.15 3.51 -10.54
N ILE A 102 -10.20 3.84 -9.64
CA ILE A 102 -8.79 3.45 -9.80
C ILE A 102 -8.64 1.92 -9.75
N VAL A 103 -9.38 1.27 -8.84
CA VAL A 103 -9.35 -0.19 -8.65
C VAL A 103 -10.41 -0.93 -9.46
N ASN A 104 -11.10 -0.28 -10.40
CA ASN A 104 -12.15 -0.89 -11.22
C ASN A 104 -13.20 -1.69 -10.41
N ASN A 105 -13.61 -1.19 -9.24
CA ASN A 105 -14.52 -1.84 -8.30
C ASN A 105 -14.03 -3.21 -7.74
N LEU A 106 -12.76 -3.55 -7.88
CA LEU A 106 -12.15 -4.73 -7.25
C LEU A 106 -11.91 -4.44 -5.77
N CYS A 107 -12.95 -4.62 -4.96
CA CYS A 107 -12.94 -4.20 -3.57
C CYS A 107 -13.65 -5.23 -2.69
N GLU A 108 -12.86 -6.09 -2.06
CA GLU A 108 -13.28 -7.09 -1.09
C GLU A 108 -13.08 -6.51 0.32
N ILE A 109 -14.19 -6.16 0.98
CA ILE A 109 -14.18 -5.62 2.34
C ILE A 109 -15.20 -6.39 3.15
N TYR A 110 -14.71 -7.25 4.03
CA TYR A 110 -15.51 -7.99 5.00
C TYR A 110 -14.62 -8.66 6.05
N PRO A 111 -15.15 -8.96 7.24
CA PRO A 111 -14.39 -9.61 8.32
C PRO A 111 -13.96 -11.04 7.95
N GLY A 112 -12.91 -11.53 8.60
CA GLY A 112 -12.44 -12.92 8.47
C GLY A 112 -10.97 -13.03 8.05
N SER A 113 -10.54 -14.22 7.62
CA SER A 113 -9.23 -14.40 6.97
C SER A 113 -9.21 -13.71 5.60
N LYS A 114 -8.02 -13.44 5.04
CA LYS A 114 -7.88 -12.84 3.70
C LYS A 114 -8.15 -13.83 2.56
N GLU A 115 -8.20 -15.13 2.85
CA GLU A 115 -8.33 -16.17 1.81
C GLU A 115 -9.57 -16.00 0.93
N PRO A 116 -10.79 -15.73 1.49
CA PRO A 116 -11.97 -15.53 0.65
C PRO A 116 -11.87 -14.27 -0.21
N HIS A 117 -11.19 -13.22 0.27
CA HIS A 117 -10.94 -12.00 -0.50
C HIS A 117 -10.11 -12.30 -1.73
N PHE A 118 -9.01 -13.02 -1.56
CA PHE A 118 -8.14 -13.41 -2.66
C PHE A 118 -8.83 -14.37 -3.65
N ILE A 119 -9.62 -15.33 -3.16
CA ILE A 119 -10.43 -16.20 -4.02
C ILE A 119 -11.44 -15.40 -4.85
N SER A 120 -12.11 -14.42 -4.25
CA SER A 120 -13.06 -13.53 -4.94
C SER A 120 -12.36 -12.67 -6.00
N LEU A 121 -11.21 -12.06 -5.65
CA LEU A 121 -10.39 -11.27 -6.58
C LEU A 121 -9.87 -12.12 -7.74
N GLN A 122 -9.36 -13.33 -7.47
CA GLN A 122 -8.96 -14.27 -8.52
C GLN A 122 -10.11 -14.57 -9.47
N LYS A 123 -11.30 -14.89 -8.95
CA LYS A 123 -12.48 -15.19 -9.78
C LYS A 123 -12.89 -13.99 -10.65
N LYS A 124 -12.83 -12.78 -10.12
CA LYS A 124 -13.18 -11.55 -10.84
C LYS A 124 -12.15 -11.15 -11.89
N THR A 125 -10.87 -11.46 -11.66
CA THR A 125 -9.76 -10.98 -12.49
C THR A 125 -9.16 -12.05 -13.40
N CYS A 126 -9.42 -13.32 -13.12
CA CYS A 126 -8.78 -14.50 -13.71
C CYS A 126 -7.25 -14.50 -13.58
N VAL A 127 -6.69 -13.86 -12.55
CA VAL A 127 -5.24 -13.81 -12.29
C VAL A 127 -4.85 -14.95 -11.33
N ALA A 128 -3.81 -15.71 -11.65
CA ALA A 128 -3.30 -16.77 -10.79
C ALA A 128 -2.60 -16.16 -9.55
N PHE A 129 -2.61 -16.87 -8.41
CA PHE A 129 -2.08 -16.33 -7.15
C PHE A 129 -0.58 -15.99 -7.21
N ASP A 130 0.20 -16.75 -7.97
CA ASP A 130 1.63 -16.53 -8.20
C ASP A 130 1.94 -15.32 -9.10
N GLU A 131 0.92 -14.73 -9.73
CA GLU A 131 1.00 -13.50 -10.50
C GLU A 131 0.44 -12.28 -9.74
N MET A 132 0.12 -12.44 -8.46
CA MET A 132 -0.35 -11.38 -7.57
C MET A 132 0.77 -10.90 -6.64
N ILE A 133 0.71 -9.62 -6.27
CA ILE A 133 1.44 -9.07 -5.11
C ILE A 133 0.44 -8.54 -4.10
N PHE A 134 0.77 -8.63 -2.82
CA PHE A 134 -0.07 -8.12 -1.73
C PHE A 134 0.70 -7.16 -0.84
N PHE A 135 0.07 -6.02 -0.52
CA PHE A 135 0.56 -5.00 0.39
C PHE A 135 -0.39 -4.89 1.60
N ASP A 136 0.13 -5.21 2.78
CA ASP A 136 -0.52 -5.09 4.10
C ASP A 136 0.33 -4.21 5.01
N ASP A 137 -0.23 -3.68 6.10
CA ASP A 137 0.53 -2.94 7.12
C ASP A 137 1.51 -3.84 7.89
N ASP A 138 1.16 -5.11 8.06
CA ASP A 138 2.04 -6.18 8.55
C ASP A 138 3.11 -6.60 7.52
N SER A 139 2.96 -6.20 6.25
CA SER A 139 3.94 -6.47 5.22
C SER A 139 4.99 -5.35 5.22
N VAL A 140 6.25 -5.74 5.41
CA VAL A 140 7.43 -4.88 5.55
C VAL A 140 7.65 -3.90 4.37
N LEU A 141 6.81 -3.94 3.32
CA LEU A 141 7.00 -3.21 2.08
C LEU A 141 6.49 -1.75 2.11
N LEU A 142 5.41 -1.43 2.84
CA LEU A 142 4.86 -0.05 2.85
C LEU A 142 5.52 0.87 3.88
N ALA A 143 5.95 0.33 5.03
CA ALA A 143 6.79 1.07 5.97
C ALA A 143 8.14 1.49 5.34
N SER A 144 8.61 0.76 4.32
CA SER A 144 9.89 1.01 3.64
C SER A 144 9.91 2.32 2.85
N ILE A 145 8.78 2.81 2.35
CA ILE A 145 8.71 4.07 1.58
C ILE A 145 8.51 5.28 2.52
N ALA A 146 7.88 5.08 3.68
CA ALA A 146 7.68 6.12 4.69
C ALA A 146 8.87 6.29 5.67
N GLN A 147 9.75 5.29 5.81
CA GLN A 147 10.89 5.30 6.74
C GLN A 147 12.27 5.39 6.09
N GLU A 148 12.39 5.96 4.89
CA GLU A 148 13.66 5.96 4.15
C GLU A 148 14.79 6.73 4.82
N ASP A 149 14.50 7.72 5.67
CA ASP A 149 15.55 8.43 6.41
C ASP A 149 16.28 7.53 7.42
N SER A 150 15.64 6.48 7.94
CA SER A 150 16.24 5.51 8.86
C SER A 150 16.93 4.35 8.13
N MET A 151 16.38 3.90 6.99
CA MET A 151 16.95 2.82 6.20
C MET A 151 18.27 3.23 5.50
N LEU A 152 18.36 4.50 5.04
CA LEU A 152 19.60 5.08 4.52
C LEU A 152 20.71 5.12 5.57
N MET A 153 20.39 5.30 6.86
CA MET A 153 21.38 5.23 7.94
C MET A 153 21.87 3.80 8.19
N LYS A 154 20.98 2.80 8.15
CA LYS A 154 21.33 1.39 8.38
C LYS A 154 22.19 0.81 7.26
N LEU A 155 21.93 1.18 5.99
CA LEU A 155 22.75 0.77 4.85
C LEU A 155 24.13 1.43 4.82
N LYS A 156 24.23 2.73 5.19
CA LYS A 156 25.53 3.42 5.33
C LYS A 156 26.39 2.86 6.46
N ASN A 157 25.78 2.39 7.55
CA ASN A 157 26.48 1.77 8.68
C ASN A 157 26.88 0.30 8.41
N ALA A 158 26.09 -0.43 7.60
CA ALA A 158 26.43 -1.77 7.14
C ALA A 158 27.62 -1.75 6.17
N SER A 159 27.63 -0.81 5.21
CA SER A 159 28.73 -0.65 4.24
C SER A 159 30.07 -0.27 4.90
N LYS A 160 30.04 0.52 5.97
CA LYS A 160 31.25 0.85 6.77
C LYS A 160 31.76 -0.29 7.63
N ARG A 161 30.93 -1.29 7.97
CA ARG A 161 31.33 -2.47 8.74
C ARG A 161 31.97 -3.53 7.84
N THR A 162 31.53 -3.67 6.60
CA THR A 162 32.16 -4.56 5.60
C THR A 162 33.54 -4.06 5.17
N GLU A 163 33.72 -2.76 4.95
CA GLU A 163 35.04 -2.20 4.58
C GLU A 163 36.10 -2.35 5.70
N LYS A 164 35.71 -2.31 6.98
CA LYS A 164 36.62 -2.53 8.12
C LYS A 164 36.87 -4.01 8.44
N GLY A 165 36.02 -4.91 7.96
CA GLY A 165 36.12 -6.36 8.18
C GLY A 165 37.02 -7.08 7.17
N GLU A 166 37.07 -6.59 5.92
CA GLU A 166 37.85 -7.21 4.85
C GLU A 166 39.35 -6.83 4.86
N LEU A 167 39.74 -5.77 5.57
CA LEU A 167 41.14 -5.33 5.70
C LEU A 167 41.96 -6.09 6.76
N LYS A 168 41.44 -7.16 7.40
CA LYS A 168 42.17 -7.94 8.41
C LYS A 168 42.46 -9.41 8.07
N LEU A 169 42.11 -9.87 6.88
CA LEU A 169 42.34 -11.27 6.45
C LEU A 169 43.36 -11.42 5.31
N ALA A 170 44.09 -10.34 4.96
CA ALA A 170 45.09 -10.36 3.88
C ALA A 170 46.54 -10.17 4.35
N GLU A 171 46.82 -10.12 5.66
CA GLU A 171 48.18 -10.01 6.21
C GLU A 171 48.43 -11.06 7.29
N SER A 172 48.59 -12.31 6.88
CA SER A 172 49.32 -13.33 7.64
C SER A 172 49.61 -14.52 6.72
N GLY A 173 50.56 -14.32 5.82
CA GLY A 173 51.44 -15.37 5.32
C GLY A 173 52.68 -15.43 6.22
#